data_AF-S9UXJ9-F1
#
_entry.id   AF-S9UXJ9-F1
#
_cell.length_a   1.000
_cell.length_b   1.000
_cell.length_c   1.000
_cell.angle_alpha   90.00
_cell.angle_beta   90.00
_cell.angle_gamma   90.00
#
_symmetry.space_group_name_H-M   'P 1'
#
loop_
_entity.id
_entity.type
_entity.pdbx_description
1 polymer ?
#
loop_
_entity_poly.entity_id
_entity_poly.type
_entity_poly.pdbx_seq_one_letter_code
_entity_poly.pdbx_strand_id
1 'polypeptide(L)'
;MTSIPLFSRQVSTHFCTGIVLQPSKGLMQGTPMWGCQLLISQCGTSALPGIEKLWSQDKIALRCRGTYFTSYCSRHIRHGDVVHVVSKLIHHPKYIPTHEAYFSETQLLVTDNYGSITLIHSFTK
;
A
#
# COMPACT_ATOMS: atom_id res chain seq x y z
N MET A 1 34.84 -19.36 16.69
CA MET A 1 33.40 -19.22 16.95
C MET A 1 33.05 -17.75 16.92
N THR A 2 32.76 -17.20 15.73
CA THR A 2 32.39 -15.80 15.54
C THR A 2 30.89 -15.74 15.29
N SER A 3 30.17 -15.19 16.26
CA SER A 3 28.74 -14.93 16.21
C SER A 3 28.42 -13.97 15.07
N ILE A 4 27.62 -14.43 14.11
CA ILE A 4 27.04 -13.63 13.03
C ILE A 4 26.08 -12.62 13.69
N PRO A 5 26.22 -11.31 13.45
CA PRO A 5 25.27 -10.35 13.98
C PRO A 5 23.93 -10.57 13.27
N LEU A 6 22.92 -10.94 14.06
CA LEU A 6 21.51 -10.91 13.68
C LEU A 6 21.19 -9.47 13.25
N PHE A 7 21.16 -9.23 11.94
CA PHE A 7 20.55 -8.03 11.37
C PHE A 7 19.15 -7.89 11.97
N SER A 8 18.99 -6.97 12.92
CA SER A 8 17.68 -6.49 13.32
C SER A 8 17.05 -5.86 12.08
N ARG A 9 16.27 -6.63 11.33
CA ARG A 9 15.47 -6.11 10.22
C ARG A 9 14.53 -5.08 10.83
N GLN A 10 14.87 -3.80 10.74
CA GLN A 10 13.99 -2.72 11.14
C GLN A 10 12.72 -2.84 10.30
N VAL A 11 11.67 -3.38 10.92
CA VAL A 11 10.37 -3.52 10.27
C VAL A 11 9.75 -2.13 10.25
N SER A 12 9.80 -1.47 9.10
CA SER A 12 9.13 -0.19 8.91
C SER A 12 7.65 -0.41 8.68
N THR A 13 6.87 -0.33 9.76
CA THR A 13 5.41 -0.38 9.73
C THR A 13 4.85 0.96 9.27
N HIS A 14 4.02 0.93 8.24
CA HIS A 14 3.33 2.10 7.71
C HIS A 14 1.82 1.96 7.91
N PHE A 15 1.21 3.06 8.35
CA PHE A 15 -0.22 3.19 8.60
C PHE A 15 -0.78 4.25 7.67
N CYS A 16 -1.86 3.94 6.97
CA CYS A 16 -2.54 4.94 6.16
C CYS A 16 -4.03 4.63 6.01
N THR A 17 -4.80 5.69 5.81
CA THR A 17 -6.19 5.61 5.36
C THR A 17 -6.27 6.17 3.95
N GLY A 18 -6.95 5.46 3.05
CA GLY A 18 -7.07 5.88 1.67
C GLY A 18 -8.29 5.30 0.97
N ILE A 19 -8.60 5.87 -0.19
CA ILE A 19 -9.69 5.41 -1.06
C ILE A 19 -9.15 4.37 -2.03
N VAL A 20 -9.84 3.25 -2.16
CA VAL A 20 -9.48 2.15 -3.04
C VAL A 20 -9.82 2.49 -4.49
N LEU A 21 -8.81 2.46 -5.35
CA LEU A 21 -8.94 2.65 -6.79
C LEU A 21 -8.49 1.38 -7.52
N GLN A 22 -9.23 1.03 -8.58
CA GLN A 22 -8.89 -0.06 -9.51
C GLN A 22 -8.47 -1.37 -8.81
N PRO A 23 -9.32 -1.96 -7.95
CA PRO A 23 -9.01 -3.23 -7.32
C PRO A 23 -8.89 -4.34 -8.36
N SER A 24 -7.92 -5.22 -8.17
CA SER A 24 -7.58 -6.29 -9.09
C SER A 24 -7.15 -7.55 -8.34
N LYS A 25 -7.34 -8.70 -8.97
CA LYS A 25 -6.89 -10.00 -8.47
C LYS A 25 -5.86 -10.57 -9.44
N GLY A 26 -4.89 -11.30 -8.91
CA GLY A 26 -3.87 -11.95 -9.71
C GLY A 26 -3.05 -12.95 -8.92
N LEU A 27 -1.97 -13.37 -9.55
CA LEU A 27 -0.97 -14.27 -8.97
C LEU A 27 0.39 -13.61 -9.11
N MET A 28 1.20 -13.73 -8.06
CA MET A 28 2.60 -13.29 -8.08
C MET A 28 3.47 -14.40 -7.52
N GLN A 29 4.34 -14.95 -8.37
CA GLN A 29 5.22 -16.07 -8.02
C GLN A 29 4.42 -17.25 -7.40
N GLY A 30 3.28 -17.59 -8.02
CA GLY A 30 2.40 -18.67 -7.54
C GLY A 30 1.57 -18.35 -6.29
N THR A 31 1.75 -17.19 -5.67
CA THR A 31 0.94 -16.76 -4.52
C THR A 31 -0.26 -15.94 -4.96
N PRO A 32 -1.48 -16.20 -4.46
CA PRO A 32 -2.63 -15.32 -4.63
C PRO A 32 -2.32 -13.90 -4.17
N MET A 33 -2.74 -12.94 -4.98
CA MET A 33 -2.58 -11.52 -4.69
C MET A 33 -3.86 -10.77 -5.05
N TRP A 34 -4.27 -9.89 -4.15
CA TRP A 34 -5.16 -8.79 -4.45
C TRP A 34 -4.36 -7.48 -4.45
N GLY A 35 -4.67 -6.55 -5.36
CA GLY A 35 -3.98 -5.26 -5.39
C GLY A 35 -4.86 -4.13 -5.90
N CYS A 36 -4.52 -2.91 -5.47
CA CYS A 36 -5.21 -1.70 -5.87
C CYS A 36 -4.25 -0.49 -5.83
N GLN A 37 -4.73 0.66 -6.27
CA GLN A 37 -4.12 1.95 -5.97
C GLN A 37 -4.89 2.57 -4.79
N LEU A 38 -4.18 3.03 -3.76
CA LEU A 38 -4.77 3.82 -2.68
C LEU A 38 -4.56 5.29 -2.96
N LEU A 39 -5.66 6.04 -2.93
CA LEU A 39 -5.65 7.50 -2.96
C LEU A 39 -5.55 8.01 -1.52
N ILE A 40 -4.41 8.55 -1.15
CA ILE A 40 -4.14 9.12 0.17
C ILE A 40 -4.21 10.63 0.03
N SER A 41 -5.08 11.27 0.81
CA SER A 41 -5.23 12.72 0.80
C SER A 41 -4.73 13.28 2.12
N GLN A 42 -3.96 14.35 2.06
CA GLN A 42 -3.47 15.08 3.22
C GLN A 42 -3.92 16.53 3.11
N CYS A 43 -4.27 17.10 4.26
CA CYS A 43 -4.59 18.51 4.37
C CYS A 43 -3.92 19.07 5.63
N GLY A 44 -3.50 20.33 5.56
CA GLY A 44 -2.86 20.99 6.68
C GLY A 44 -2.71 22.48 6.43
N THR A 45 -2.10 23.16 7.39
CA THR A 45 -1.76 24.58 7.32
C THR A 45 -0.26 24.73 7.16
N SER A 46 0.19 25.67 6.33
CA SER A 46 1.63 25.90 6.16
C SER A 46 2.20 26.54 7.43
N ALA A 47 3.42 26.13 7.80
CA ALA A 47 4.21 26.85 8.79
C ALA A 47 4.82 28.15 8.22
N LEU A 48 4.81 28.31 6.89
CA LEU A 48 5.34 29.50 6.22
C LEU A 48 4.28 30.62 6.19
N PRO A 49 4.66 31.86 6.52
CA PRO A 49 3.75 33.00 6.44
C PRO A 49 3.28 33.22 4.99
N GLY A 50 1.98 33.45 4.81
CA GLY A 50 1.38 33.78 3.52
C GLY A 50 0.72 32.62 2.74
N ILE A 51 0.86 31.37 3.20
CA ILE A 51 0.12 30.22 2.66
C ILE A 51 -0.72 29.61 3.78
N GLU A 52 -2.05 29.71 3.69
CA GLU A 52 -2.90 29.29 4.81
C GLU A 52 -3.23 27.80 4.80
N LYS A 53 -3.43 27.20 3.62
CA LYS A 53 -3.92 25.81 3.49
C LYS A 53 -3.17 25.06 2.40
N LEU A 54 -2.78 23.84 2.73
CA LEU A 54 -2.12 22.89 1.82
C LEU A 54 -3.00 21.65 1.70
N TRP A 55 -3.18 21.22 0.45
CA TRP A 55 -3.85 19.97 0.12
C TRP A 55 -2.95 19.20 -0.84
N SER A 56 -2.70 17.93 -0.53
CA SER A 56 -1.98 17.03 -1.41
C SER A 56 -2.73 15.71 -1.52
N GLN A 57 -2.53 15.05 -2.65
CA GLN A 57 -3.11 13.76 -2.90
C GLN A 57 -2.11 12.88 -3.63
N ASP A 58 -1.80 11.76 -3.01
CA ASP A 58 -0.84 10.79 -3.52
C ASP A 58 -1.53 9.47 -3.86
N LYS A 59 -0.99 8.78 -4.86
CA LYS A 59 -1.40 7.42 -5.21
C LYS A 59 -0.29 6.46 -4.85
N ILE A 60 -0.61 5.45 -4.06
CA ILE A 60 0.33 4.40 -3.71
C ILE A 60 -0.25 3.02 -4.00
N ALA A 61 0.57 2.14 -4.59
CA ALA A 61 0.16 0.78 -4.85
C ALA A 61 0.04 0.00 -3.53
N LEU A 62 -1.09 -0.68 -3.32
CA LEU A 62 -1.29 -1.63 -2.23
C LEU A 62 -1.36 -3.04 -2.79
N ARG A 63 -0.61 -3.95 -2.17
CA ARG A 63 -0.62 -5.38 -2.46
C ARG A 63 -0.96 -6.16 -1.19
N CYS A 64 -1.99 -6.98 -1.29
CA CYS A 64 -2.37 -7.96 -0.28
C CYS A 64 -2.02 -9.35 -0.81
N ARG A 65 -1.02 -10.01 -0.23
CA ARG A 65 -0.56 -11.35 -0.63
C ARG A 65 -1.02 -12.41 0.36
N GLY A 66 -1.38 -13.56 -0.17
CA GLY A 66 -1.83 -14.70 0.63
C GLY A 66 -3.32 -14.95 0.46
N THR A 67 -3.74 -16.17 0.79
CA THR A 67 -5.09 -16.67 0.51
C THR A 67 -6.13 -15.96 1.37
N TYR A 68 -5.80 -15.70 2.63
CA TYR A 68 -6.70 -15.05 3.58
C TYR A 68 -7.03 -13.62 3.12
N PHE A 69 -6.03 -12.77 2.96
CA PHE A 69 -6.28 -11.38 2.56
C PHE A 69 -6.80 -11.27 1.13
N THR A 70 -6.32 -12.11 0.19
CA THR A 70 -6.87 -12.10 -1.17
C THR A 70 -8.37 -12.40 -1.16
N SER A 71 -8.82 -13.39 -0.37
CA SER A 71 -10.23 -13.75 -0.24
C SER A 71 -11.04 -12.64 0.44
N TYR A 72 -10.54 -12.09 1.55
CA TYR A 72 -11.19 -11.00 2.28
C TYR A 72 -11.39 -9.76 1.40
N CYS A 73 -10.31 -9.23 0.81
CA CYS A 73 -10.37 -8.02 -0.02
C CYS A 73 -11.27 -8.22 -1.24
N SER A 74 -11.18 -9.40 -1.86
CA SER A 74 -12.00 -9.78 -3.01
C SER A 74 -13.50 -9.77 -2.77
N ARG A 75 -13.94 -10.01 -1.53
CA ARG A 75 -15.35 -10.13 -1.15
C ARG A 75 -15.91 -8.82 -0.59
N HIS A 76 -15.08 -8.05 0.12
CA HIS A 76 -15.56 -6.93 0.93
C HIS A 76 -15.08 -5.56 0.46
N ILE A 77 -14.06 -5.49 -0.39
CA ILE A 77 -13.43 -4.22 -0.78
C ILE A 77 -13.64 -3.97 -2.27
N ARG A 78 -14.21 -2.80 -2.59
CA ARG A 78 -14.58 -2.35 -3.93
C ARG A 78 -13.88 -1.03 -4.28
N HIS A 79 -13.99 -0.66 -5.55
CA HIS A 79 -13.59 0.66 -6.00
C HIS A 79 -14.40 1.74 -5.25
N GLY A 80 -13.73 2.77 -4.76
CA GLY A 80 -14.32 3.87 -4.01
C GLY A 80 -14.37 3.66 -2.50
N ASP A 81 -14.11 2.45 -1.99
CA ASP A 81 -14.17 2.20 -0.55
C ASP A 81 -13.03 2.89 0.20
N VAL A 82 -13.29 3.33 1.43
CA VAL A 82 -12.29 3.87 2.36
C VAL A 82 -11.78 2.75 3.23
N VAL A 83 -10.46 2.55 3.22
CA VAL A 83 -9.80 1.50 4.00
C VAL A 83 -8.69 2.06 4.88
N HIS A 84 -8.54 1.49 6.07
CA HIS A 84 -7.36 1.65 6.91
C HIS A 84 -6.41 0.48 6.67
N VAL A 85 -5.12 0.78 6.53
CA VAL A 85 -4.11 -0.21 6.15
C VAL A 85 -2.91 -0.10 7.07
N VAL A 86 -2.52 -1.24 7.64
CA VAL A 86 -1.25 -1.45 8.33
C VAL A 86 -0.40 -2.33 7.44
N SER A 87 0.74 -1.84 6.99
CA SER A 87 1.52 -2.51 5.95
C SER A 87 3.01 -2.30 6.12
N LYS A 88 3.78 -3.03 5.31
CA LYS A 88 5.20 -2.78 5.13
C LYS A 88 5.39 -1.90 3.90
N LEU A 89 6.18 -0.85 4.01
CA LEU A 89 6.63 -0.10 2.84
C LEU A 89 7.77 -0.85 2.15
N ILE A 90 7.60 -1.13 0.86
CA ILE A 90 8.58 -1.83 0.05
C ILE A 90 8.99 -0.94 -1.10
N HIS A 91 10.29 -0.75 -1.24
CA HIS A 91 10.91 -0.18 -2.43
C HIS A 91 11.49 -1.33 -3.23
N HIS A 92 11.19 -1.37 -4.52
CA HIS A 92 11.74 -2.37 -5.40
C HIS A 92 12.02 -1.77 -6.78
N PRO A 93 13.07 -2.22 -7.47
CA PRO A 93 13.35 -1.79 -8.82
C PRO A 93 12.33 -2.40 -9.78
N LYS A 94 11.75 -1.55 -10.63
CA LYS A 94 10.87 -1.94 -11.71
C LYS A 94 11.49 -1.52 -13.04
N TYR A 95 11.70 -2.50 -13.91
CA TYR A 95 12.16 -2.24 -15.26
C TYR A 95 11.02 -1.64 -16.09
N ILE A 96 11.26 -0.50 -16.74
CA ILE A 96 10.33 0.12 -17.68
C ILE A 96 10.92 -0.01 -19.09
N PRO A 97 10.41 -0.95 -19.92
CA PRO A 97 10.97 -1.22 -21.24
C PRO A 97 11.02 0.02 -22.14
N THR A 98 10.00 0.87 -22.08
CA THR A 98 9.91 2.10 -22.89
C THR A 98 11.06 3.09 -22.63
N HIS A 99 11.66 3.04 -21.44
CA HIS A 99 12.80 3.89 -21.06
C HIS A 99 14.11 3.10 -20.99
N GLU A 100 14.07 1.80 -21.24
CA GLU A 100 15.18 0.86 -21.06
C GLU A 100 15.89 0.99 -19.70
N ALA A 101 15.15 1.40 -18.67
CA ALA A 101 15.69 1.80 -17.38
C ALA A 101 14.90 1.24 -16.20
N TYR A 102 15.56 1.15 -15.04
CA TYR A 102 14.95 0.76 -13.78
C TYR A 102 14.53 1.98 -12.98
N PHE A 103 13.30 1.96 -12.47
CA PHE A 103 12.77 2.99 -11.57
C PHE A 103 12.46 2.36 -10.21
N SER A 104 12.65 3.14 -9.14
CA SER A 104 12.26 2.70 -7.80
C SER A 104 10.75 2.82 -7.66
N GLU A 105 10.05 1.69 -7.53
CA GLU A 105 8.62 1.66 -7.24
C GLU A 105 8.41 1.40 -5.75
N THR A 106 7.64 2.28 -5.14
CA THR A 106 7.24 2.19 -3.73
C THR A 106 5.83 1.62 -3.64
N GLN A 107 5.65 0.60 -2.81
CA GLN A 107 4.36 -0.03 -2.58
C GLN A 107 4.15 -0.43 -1.13
N LEU A 108 2.88 -0.52 -0.72
CA LEU A 108 2.45 -1.06 0.55
C LEU A 108 2.18 -2.55 0.39
N LEU A 109 2.76 -3.36 1.27
CA LEU A 109 2.55 -4.81 1.31
C LEU A 109 1.88 -5.24 2.61
N VAL A 110 0.75 -5.92 2.46
CA VAL A 110 0.09 -6.72 3.49
C VAL A 110 0.24 -8.18 3.11
N THR A 111 0.56 -9.03 4.08
CA THR A 111 0.64 -10.49 3.89
C THR A 111 -0.16 -11.20 4.97
N ASP A 112 -0.50 -12.47 4.76
CA ASP A 112 -1.18 -13.28 5.80
C ASP A 112 -0.40 -13.33 7.14
N ASN A 113 0.90 -13.05 7.13
CA ASN A 113 1.75 -13.03 8.33
C ASN A 113 2.05 -11.61 8.84
N TYR A 114 1.63 -10.55 8.14
CA TYR A 114 2.00 -9.19 8.50
C TYR A 114 1.03 -8.12 7.96
N GLY A 115 0.62 -7.23 8.85
CA GLY A 115 -0.22 -6.09 8.54
C GLY A 115 -1.71 -6.42 8.59
N SER A 116 -2.52 -5.46 8.17
CA SER A 116 -3.97 -5.58 8.16
C SER A 116 -4.58 -4.60 7.17
N ILE A 117 -5.77 -4.92 6.69
CA ILE A 117 -6.62 -4.00 5.94
C ILE A 117 -8.03 -4.06 6.54
N THR A 118 -8.62 -2.90 6.75
CA THR A 118 -9.94 -2.77 7.38
C THR A 118 -10.78 -1.81 6.57
N LEU A 119 -11.97 -2.25 6.16
CA LEU A 119 -12.98 -1.38 5.56
C LEU A 119 -13.51 -0.41 6.61
N ILE A 120 -13.36 0.90 6.36
CA ILE A 120 -13.90 1.96 7.22
C ILE A 120 -15.27 2.40 6.71
N HIS A 121 -15.37 2.63 5.41
CA HIS A 121 -16.58 3.15 4.79
C HIS A 121 -16.72 2.66 3.34
N SER A 122 -17.95 2.41 2.91
CA SER A 122 -18.26 2.11 1.51
C SER A 122 -19.27 3.12 0.98
N PHE A 123 -18.90 3.82 -0.09
CA PHE A 123 -19.79 4.75 -0.80
C PHE A 123 -20.69 4.04 -1.82
N THR A 124 -20.46 2.74 -2.07
CA THR A 124 -21.24 1.93 -3.02
C THR A 124 -22.12 0.94 -2.26
N LYS A 125 -23.27 1.43 -1.78
CA LYS A 125 -24.37 0.57 -1.34
C LYS A 125 -25.19 0.12 -2.54
#